data_AF-A0A3Z2K5K6-F1
#
_entry.id   AF-A0A3Z2K5K6-F1
#
_cell.length_a   1.000
_cell.length_b   1.000
_cell.length_c   1.000
_cell.angle_alpha   90.00
_cell.angle_beta   90.00
_cell.angle_gamma   90.00
#
_symmetry.space_group_name_H-M   'P 1'
#
loop_
_entity.id
_entity.type
_entity.pdbx_description
1 polymer ?
#
loop_
_entity_poly.entity_id
_entity_poly.type
_entity_poly.pdbx_seq_one_letter_code
_entity_poly.pdbx_strand_id
1 'polypeptide(L)'
;MKKTLIALAVAASAVVSGSAMAAWTANGGGGQVEIGGSLTPVTKATPWETAVGAAVTNLNGQVQKNDTKLEITVPKTLPILAIRSTAQFTGRAGIVPTIKYGWIGDDWNNSSVTASAAVRNEAGQVIGKAVFPLTAQGIVAAAKLDGSRPYQRLLAANEGQGYFGGLPTAPSSVADVRSVIFEGWPDITKNFVIPEGGSMGNTWSETFSESDWKFSSYYGSVIAKNSIVKMTMNAPVSADASFKWKIGLPATVTYQ
;
A
#
# COMPACT_ATOMS: atom_id res chain seq x y z
N MET A 1 3.75 -22.53 -33.59
CA MET A 1 4.73 -22.43 -32.48
C MET A 1 5.89 -21.53 -32.92
N LYS A 2 5.90 -20.25 -32.53
CA LYS A 2 7.01 -19.32 -32.79
C LYS A 2 7.66 -18.97 -31.45
N LYS A 3 8.94 -19.33 -31.30
CA LYS A 3 9.74 -19.16 -30.08
C LYS A 3 10.32 -17.75 -30.07
N THR A 4 9.90 -16.92 -29.11
CA THR A 4 10.52 -15.62 -28.86
C THR A 4 11.68 -15.83 -27.89
N LEU A 5 12.90 -15.75 -28.42
CA LEU A 5 14.15 -15.74 -27.64
C LEU A 5 14.24 -14.41 -26.87
N ILE A 6 14.30 -14.47 -25.54
CA ILE A 6 14.64 -13.32 -24.70
C ILE A 6 16.17 -13.27 -24.62
N ALA A 7 16.77 -12.33 -25.32
CA ALA A 7 18.20 -12.05 -25.21
C ALA A 7 18.48 -11.33 -23.88
N LEU A 8 19.19 -12.01 -22.98
CA LEU A 8 19.68 -11.43 -21.73
C LEU A 8 20.94 -10.62 -22.05
N ALA A 9 20.81 -9.30 -22.17
CA ALA A 9 21.95 -8.41 -22.30
C ALA A 9 22.64 -8.27 -20.93
N VAL A 10 23.70 -9.03 -20.71
CA VAL A 10 24.63 -8.82 -19.60
C VAL A 10 25.48 -7.60 -19.95
N ALA A 11 25.15 -6.45 -19.37
CA ALA A 11 26.00 -5.28 -19.41
C ALA A 11 27.23 -5.53 -18.51
N ALA A 12 28.34 -5.95 -19.12
CA ALA A 12 29.64 -5.95 -18.48
C ALA A 12 30.05 -4.48 -18.20
N SER A 13 29.84 -4.01 -16.98
CA SER A 13 30.39 -2.74 -16.52
C SER A 13 31.77 -3.03 -15.94
N ALA A 14 32.80 -2.85 -16.75
CA ALA A 14 34.17 -2.78 -16.27
C ALA A 14 34.30 -1.53 -15.39
N VAL A 15 34.43 -1.72 -14.08
CA VAL A 15 34.86 -0.66 -13.15
C VAL A 15 36.32 -0.37 -13.49
N VAL A 16 36.55 0.67 -14.28
CA VAL A 16 37.90 1.21 -14.49
C VAL A 16 38.25 1.99 -13.21
N SER A 17 38.87 1.30 -12.25
CA SER A 17 39.56 1.95 -11.13
C SER A 17 40.84 2.61 -11.67
N GLY A 18 40.69 3.77 -12.29
CA GLY A 18 41.82 4.59 -12.69
C GLY A 18 42.42 5.28 -11.46
N SER A 19 43.68 4.98 -11.14
CA SER A 19 44.43 5.71 -10.12
C SER A 19 44.55 7.17 -10.54
N ALA A 20 43.87 8.09 -9.85
CA ALA A 20 44.01 9.51 -10.09
C ALA A 20 45.43 9.94 -9.66
N MET A 21 46.31 10.18 -10.63
CA MET A 21 47.66 10.69 -10.38
C MET A 21 47.64 12.21 -10.57
N ALA A 22 47.94 12.95 -9.51
CA ALA A 22 48.13 14.40 -9.60
C ALA A 22 49.51 14.70 -10.20
N ALA A 23 49.57 15.66 -11.13
CA ALA A 23 50.81 16.17 -11.71
C ALA A 23 51.12 17.55 -11.13
N TRP A 24 52.39 17.77 -10.76
CA TRP A 24 52.86 19.07 -10.26
C TRP A 24 53.13 20.03 -11.42
N THR A 25 52.53 21.22 -11.37
CA THR A 25 52.77 22.28 -12.36
C THR A 25 53.39 23.49 -11.66
N ALA A 26 54.65 23.80 -11.99
CA ALA A 26 55.34 24.96 -11.44
C ALA A 26 54.62 26.27 -11.84
N ASN A 27 54.37 27.16 -10.87
CA ASN A 27 53.62 28.41 -11.03
C ASN A 27 52.18 28.24 -11.57
N GLY A 28 51.55 27.07 -11.38
CA GLY A 28 50.17 26.83 -11.84
C GLY A 28 49.13 27.67 -11.08
N GLY A 29 48.10 28.15 -11.77
CA GLY A 29 46.99 28.93 -11.21
C GLY A 29 45.90 28.14 -10.47
N GLY A 30 46.13 26.84 -10.23
CA GLY A 30 45.13 25.91 -9.67
C GLY A 30 44.18 25.32 -10.72
N GLY A 31 43.26 24.47 -10.26
CA GLY A 31 42.23 23.79 -11.07
C GLY A 31 41.14 23.17 -10.19
N GLN A 32 40.10 22.60 -10.79
CA GLN A 32 38.99 21.96 -10.08
C GLN A 32 39.19 20.44 -9.98
N VAL A 33 38.89 19.86 -8.81
CA VAL A 33 38.85 18.41 -8.61
C VAL A 33 37.40 17.96 -8.81
N GLU A 34 37.16 17.10 -9.79
CA GLU A 34 35.86 16.48 -10.02
C GLU A 34 35.82 15.08 -9.42
N ILE A 35 34.82 14.83 -8.57
CA ILE A 35 34.54 13.51 -7.99
C ILE A 35 33.23 13.02 -8.59
N GLY A 36 33.28 11.87 -9.25
CA GLY A 36 32.11 11.27 -9.89
C GLY A 36 32.14 9.75 -9.79
N GLY A 37 30.97 9.14 -9.99
CA GLY A 37 30.78 7.70 -10.02
C GLY A 37 29.40 7.37 -10.60
N SER A 38 29.17 6.11 -10.94
CA SER A 38 27.85 5.62 -11.37
C SER A 38 27.14 4.93 -10.22
N LEU A 39 25.89 5.32 -9.95
CA LEU A 39 24.99 4.60 -9.06
C LEU A 39 24.07 3.74 -9.90
N THR A 40 24.15 2.42 -9.75
CA THR A 40 23.25 1.48 -10.43
C THR A 40 22.18 1.01 -9.44
N PRO A 41 20.89 1.33 -9.66
CA PRO A 41 19.81 0.81 -8.83
C PRO A 41 19.76 -0.72 -8.93
N VAL A 42 19.76 -1.39 -7.78
CA VAL A 42 19.47 -2.83 -7.68
C VAL A 42 18.03 -3.02 -7.22
N THR A 43 17.29 -3.90 -7.89
CA THR A 43 15.92 -4.24 -7.50
C THR A 43 15.94 -4.93 -6.13
N LYS A 44 15.32 -4.31 -5.13
CA LYS A 44 15.18 -4.91 -3.79
C LYS A 44 14.28 -6.15 -3.89
N ALA A 45 14.86 -7.33 -3.69
CA ALA A 45 14.10 -8.57 -3.62
C ALA A 45 13.30 -8.64 -2.32
N THR A 46 12.00 -8.32 -2.39
CA THR A 46 11.07 -8.43 -1.26
C THR A 46 10.15 -9.64 -1.45
N PRO A 47 9.63 -10.25 -0.38
CA PRO A 47 8.68 -11.36 -0.50
C PRO A 47 7.25 -10.89 -0.84
N TRP A 48 7.07 -9.62 -1.18
CA TRP A 48 5.76 -8.99 -1.30
C TRP A 48 5.40 -8.70 -2.76
N GLU A 49 4.13 -8.85 -3.07
CA GLU A 49 3.50 -8.25 -4.24
C GLU A 49 2.40 -7.29 -3.79
N THR A 50 2.21 -6.23 -4.56
CA THR A 50 1.26 -5.14 -4.24
C THR A 50 0.28 -4.94 -5.40
N ALA A 51 -0.99 -4.71 -5.08
CA ALA A 51 -2.03 -4.40 -6.05
C ALA A 51 -2.83 -3.17 -5.63
N VAL A 52 -3.23 -2.35 -6.61
CA VAL A 52 -4.08 -1.16 -6.41
C VAL A 52 -5.40 -1.38 -7.13
N GLY A 53 -6.50 -0.93 -6.53
CA GLY A 53 -7.83 -1.07 -7.11
C GLY A 53 -7.95 -0.40 -8.48
N ALA A 54 -8.78 -0.98 -9.34
CA ALA A 54 -9.10 -0.37 -10.62
C ALA A 54 -9.88 0.95 -10.45
N ALA A 55 -9.75 1.84 -11.42
CA ALA A 55 -10.51 3.09 -11.44
C ALA A 55 -12.02 2.82 -11.47
N VAL A 56 -12.75 3.47 -10.56
CA VAL A 56 -14.21 3.42 -10.50
C VAL A 56 -14.76 4.67 -11.16
N THR A 57 -15.34 4.53 -12.35
CA THR A 57 -15.81 5.67 -13.17
C THR A 57 -17.33 5.82 -13.19
N ASN A 58 -18.06 5.00 -12.43
CA ASN A 58 -19.51 4.89 -12.46
C ASN A 58 -20.17 5.05 -11.09
N LEU A 59 -19.51 5.74 -10.16
CA LEU A 59 -20.10 6.08 -8.86
C LEU A 59 -20.98 7.33 -9.02
N ASN A 60 -22.19 7.14 -9.55
CA ASN A 60 -23.10 8.22 -9.89
C ASN A 60 -24.06 8.54 -8.74
N GLY A 61 -24.45 9.81 -8.62
CA GLY A 61 -25.46 10.27 -7.67
C GLY A 61 -26.40 11.28 -8.34
N GLN A 62 -27.58 11.46 -7.77
CA GLN A 62 -28.51 12.52 -8.16
C GLN A 62 -28.35 13.72 -7.22
N VAL A 63 -28.45 14.92 -7.76
CA VAL A 63 -28.22 16.18 -7.05
C VAL A 63 -29.31 17.18 -7.43
N GLN A 64 -29.71 18.04 -6.50
CA GLN A 64 -30.64 19.13 -6.74
C GLN A 64 -29.90 20.45 -6.96
N LYS A 65 -30.58 21.41 -7.59
CA LYS A 65 -30.05 22.77 -7.75
C LYS A 65 -29.78 23.36 -6.38
N ASN A 66 -28.61 23.98 -6.24
CA ASN A 66 -28.12 24.59 -5.02
C ASN A 66 -27.67 23.62 -3.91
N ASP A 67 -27.64 22.31 -4.18
CA ASP A 67 -27.05 21.37 -3.23
C ASP A 67 -25.57 21.69 -3.01
N THR A 68 -25.16 21.64 -1.75
CA THR A 68 -23.75 21.74 -1.34
C THR A 68 -23.29 20.50 -0.60
N LYS A 69 -24.22 19.63 -0.18
CA LYS A 69 -23.95 18.38 0.51
C LYS A 69 -24.54 17.25 -0.31
N LEU A 70 -23.69 16.32 -0.74
CA LEU A 70 -24.09 15.18 -1.55
C LEU A 70 -23.73 13.89 -0.81
N GLU A 71 -24.54 12.87 -0.95
CA GLU A 71 -24.26 11.54 -0.43
C GLU A 71 -24.37 10.53 -1.56
N ILE A 72 -23.34 9.70 -1.71
CA ILE A 72 -23.31 8.64 -2.72
C ILE A 72 -23.05 7.32 -2.02
N THR A 73 -23.98 6.39 -2.19
CA THR A 73 -23.86 5.03 -1.66
C THR A 73 -22.99 4.19 -2.59
N VAL A 74 -21.98 3.54 -2.01
CA VAL A 74 -21.07 2.65 -2.73
C VAL A 74 -21.80 1.35 -3.12
N PRO A 75 -22.00 1.07 -4.43
CA PRO A 75 -22.87 -0.04 -4.85
C PRO A 75 -22.22 -1.42 -4.69
N LYS A 76 -20.88 -1.47 -4.69
CA LYS A 76 -20.05 -2.67 -4.55
C LYS A 76 -18.78 -2.30 -3.80
N THR A 77 -18.21 -3.25 -3.06
CA THR A 77 -16.95 -3.04 -2.34
C THR A 77 -15.84 -2.61 -3.32
N LEU A 78 -15.20 -1.48 -3.02
CA LEU A 78 -14.19 -0.88 -3.88
C LEU A 78 -12.80 -1.26 -3.34
N PRO A 79 -11.99 -2.04 -4.08
CA PRO A 79 -10.62 -2.31 -3.70
C PRO A 79 -9.78 -1.03 -3.70
N ILE A 80 -8.93 -0.84 -2.68
CA ILE A 80 -8.02 0.31 -2.59
C ILE A 80 -6.57 -0.14 -2.75
N LEU A 81 -6.04 -0.88 -1.79
CA LEU A 81 -4.68 -1.42 -1.77
C LEU A 81 -4.68 -2.83 -1.21
N ALA A 82 -3.93 -3.73 -1.82
CA ALA A 82 -3.59 -5.03 -1.28
C ALA A 82 -2.08 -5.26 -1.32
N ILE A 83 -1.57 -5.98 -0.31
CA ILE A 83 -0.20 -6.46 -0.22
C ILE A 83 -0.31 -7.93 0.18
N ARG A 84 0.39 -8.84 -0.49
CA ARG A 84 0.46 -10.24 -0.05
C ARG A 84 1.85 -10.80 -0.25
N SER A 85 2.18 -11.82 0.54
CA SER A 85 3.41 -12.59 0.33
C SER A 85 3.30 -13.42 -0.95
N THR A 86 4.36 -13.48 -1.76
CA THR A 86 4.40 -14.30 -2.98
C THR A 86 4.48 -15.80 -2.69
N ALA A 87 5.01 -16.14 -1.51
CA ALA A 87 5.09 -17.48 -0.92
C ALA A 87 5.36 -17.34 0.59
N GLN A 88 5.44 -18.44 1.32
CA GLN A 88 6.06 -18.41 2.65
C GLN A 88 7.51 -17.89 2.56
N PHE A 89 7.92 -17.05 3.49
CA PHE A 89 9.25 -16.45 3.50
C PHE A 89 9.86 -16.48 4.89
N THR A 90 11.19 -16.55 4.94
CA THR A 90 11.94 -16.43 6.21
C THR A 90 12.09 -14.97 6.58
N GLY A 91 11.89 -14.63 7.85
CA GLY A 91 12.04 -13.28 8.35
C GLY A 91 13.45 -12.73 8.16
N ARG A 92 13.55 -11.43 7.91
CA ARG A 92 14.82 -10.70 7.81
C ARG A 92 14.59 -9.20 7.96
N ALA A 93 15.64 -8.45 8.28
CA ALA A 93 15.57 -7.00 8.25
C ALA A 93 15.34 -6.48 6.81
N GLY A 94 14.77 -5.29 6.67
CA GLY A 94 14.63 -4.63 5.37
C GLY A 94 13.40 -5.03 4.56
N ILE A 95 12.51 -5.89 5.06
CA ILE A 95 11.33 -6.33 4.31
C ILE A 95 10.01 -5.88 4.93
N VAL A 96 10.00 -5.07 5.99
CA VAL A 96 8.76 -4.74 6.69
C VAL A 96 7.94 -3.74 5.87
N PRO A 97 6.74 -4.11 5.36
CA PRO A 97 5.95 -3.20 4.55
C PRO A 97 5.36 -2.09 5.42
N THR A 98 5.57 -0.83 5.05
CA THR A 98 4.96 0.36 5.66
C THR A 98 4.11 1.08 4.62
N ILE A 99 2.90 1.48 4.99
CA ILE A 99 1.91 2.08 4.12
C ILE A 99 1.77 3.57 4.48
N LYS A 100 1.73 4.42 3.46
CA LYS A 100 1.43 5.84 3.63
C LYS A 100 0.19 6.20 2.82
N TYR A 101 -0.90 6.48 3.53
CA TYR A 101 -2.06 7.16 3.00
C TYR A 101 -1.99 8.64 3.39
N GLY A 102 -2.09 9.55 2.42
CA GLY A 102 -2.12 10.99 2.69
C GLY A 102 -3.51 11.55 3.00
N TRP A 103 -4.49 10.67 3.21
CA TRP A 103 -5.91 11.00 3.16
C TRP A 103 -6.76 10.23 4.19
N ILE A 104 -6.15 9.55 5.16
CA ILE A 104 -6.86 8.94 6.30
C ILE A 104 -6.50 9.65 7.60
N GLY A 105 -7.38 9.56 8.59
CA GLY A 105 -7.06 9.94 9.97
C GLY A 105 -6.42 8.79 10.76
N ASP A 106 -6.29 8.98 12.07
CA ASP A 106 -5.69 8.01 13.01
C ASP A 106 -6.73 7.36 13.94
N ASP A 107 -7.99 7.80 13.88
CA ASP A 107 -9.08 7.31 14.73
C ASP A 107 -9.67 6.01 14.18
N TRP A 108 -9.03 4.89 14.53
CA TRP A 108 -9.45 3.55 14.13
C TRP A 108 -10.48 2.96 15.08
N ASN A 109 -11.54 2.39 14.50
CA ASN A 109 -12.54 1.61 15.22
C ASN A 109 -13.00 0.42 14.37
N ASN A 110 -13.00 -0.78 14.93
CA ASN A 110 -13.41 -2.02 14.25
C ASN A 110 -12.79 -2.17 12.84
N SER A 111 -11.47 -2.01 12.72
CA SER A 111 -10.72 -2.11 11.46
C SER A 111 -11.15 -1.10 10.39
N SER A 112 -11.78 0.01 10.81
CA SER A 112 -12.26 1.08 9.95
C SER A 112 -11.72 2.43 10.42
N VAL A 113 -11.46 3.33 9.48
CA VAL A 113 -10.98 4.69 9.74
C VAL A 113 -11.65 5.69 8.81
N THR A 114 -11.83 6.92 9.28
CA THR A 114 -12.36 7.99 8.43
C THR A 114 -11.29 8.48 7.46
N ALA A 115 -11.63 8.46 6.18
CA ALA A 115 -10.85 8.99 5.09
C ALA A 115 -11.43 10.32 4.59
N SER A 116 -10.56 11.20 4.09
CA SER A 116 -10.97 12.43 3.44
C SER A 116 -10.03 12.83 2.31
N ALA A 117 -10.64 13.19 1.16
CA ALA A 117 -9.90 13.55 -0.03
C ALA A 117 -10.58 14.68 -0.81
N ALA A 118 -9.80 15.39 -1.62
CA ALA A 118 -10.32 16.46 -2.47
C ALA A 118 -11.16 15.89 -3.63
N VAL A 119 -12.32 16.49 -3.87
CA VAL A 119 -13.15 16.24 -5.06
C VAL A 119 -12.71 17.21 -6.14
N ARG A 120 -12.42 16.69 -7.34
CA ARG A 120 -11.93 17.48 -8.48
C ARG A 120 -12.83 17.33 -9.70
N ASN A 121 -12.94 18.36 -10.52
CA ASN A 121 -13.57 18.28 -11.84
C ASN A 121 -12.61 17.65 -12.89
N GLU A 122 -13.07 17.56 -14.15
CA GLU A 122 -12.26 17.04 -15.25
C GLU A 122 -10.99 17.87 -15.51
N ALA A 123 -11.08 19.19 -15.36
CA ALA A 123 -9.94 20.13 -15.46
C ALA A 123 -8.96 20.01 -14.28
N GLY A 124 -9.24 19.16 -13.27
CA GLY A 124 -8.39 18.93 -12.11
C GLY A 124 -8.52 19.97 -11.00
N GLN A 125 -9.42 20.95 -11.15
CA GLN A 125 -9.69 21.96 -10.13
C GLN A 125 -10.44 21.33 -8.95
N VAL A 126 -10.11 21.75 -7.73
CA VAL A 126 -10.80 21.28 -6.51
C VAL A 126 -12.17 21.95 -6.42
N ILE A 127 -13.22 21.15 -6.41
CA ILE A 127 -14.62 21.58 -6.36
C ILE A 127 -15.31 21.21 -5.04
N GLY A 128 -14.63 20.48 -4.17
CA GLY A 128 -15.16 20.08 -2.87
C GLY A 128 -14.25 19.12 -2.12
N LYS A 129 -14.80 18.55 -1.05
CA LYS A 129 -14.16 17.57 -0.17
C LYS A 129 -15.08 16.38 0.03
N ALA A 130 -14.53 15.18 -0.02
CA ALA A 130 -15.23 13.94 0.29
C ALA A 130 -14.76 13.37 1.63
N VAL A 131 -15.67 12.71 2.33
CA VAL A 131 -15.43 11.96 3.56
C VAL A 131 -16.11 10.60 3.41
N PHE A 132 -15.39 9.52 3.72
CA PHE A 132 -15.86 8.15 3.57
C PHE A 132 -15.07 7.21 4.50
N PRO A 133 -15.59 6.02 4.83
CA PRO A 133 -14.83 5.05 5.61
C PRO A 133 -13.85 4.27 4.72
N LEU A 134 -12.68 3.98 5.27
CA LEU A 134 -11.74 2.97 4.75
C LEU A 134 -11.71 1.80 5.73
N THR A 135 -11.95 0.58 5.24
CA THR A 135 -11.85 -0.66 6.02
C THR A 135 -10.59 -1.40 5.61
N ALA A 136 -9.80 -1.88 6.57
CA ALA A 136 -8.53 -2.55 6.31
C ALA A 136 -8.28 -3.74 7.26
N GLN A 137 -7.58 -4.76 6.78
CA GLN A 137 -7.16 -5.90 7.60
C GLN A 137 -5.77 -6.35 7.20
N GLY A 138 -4.92 -6.60 8.19
CA GLY A 138 -3.71 -7.38 8.05
C GLY A 138 -3.87 -8.72 8.76
N ILE A 139 -3.29 -9.77 8.21
CA ILE A 139 -3.19 -11.07 8.86
C ILE A 139 -1.82 -11.67 8.61
N VAL A 140 -1.34 -12.42 9.59
CA VAL A 140 -0.13 -13.24 9.45
C VAL A 140 -0.45 -14.67 9.86
N ALA A 141 0.18 -15.62 9.18
CA ALA A 141 0.39 -16.96 9.68
C ALA A 141 1.90 -17.23 9.73
N ALA A 142 2.36 -17.86 10.81
CA ALA A 142 3.78 -18.11 11.00
C ALA A 142 4.04 -19.35 11.85
N ALA A 143 5.26 -19.89 11.72
CA ALA A 143 5.82 -20.92 12.57
C ALA A 143 7.35 -20.75 12.60
N LYS A 144 8.01 -21.32 13.61
CA LYS A 144 9.47 -21.45 13.57
C LYS A 144 9.91 -22.32 12.40
N LEU A 145 11.16 -22.18 11.97
CA LEU A 145 11.71 -22.96 10.85
C LEU A 145 11.64 -24.48 11.05
N ASP A 146 11.67 -24.94 12.31
CA ASP A 146 11.49 -26.33 12.73
C ASP A 146 10.02 -26.80 12.74
N GLY A 147 9.07 -25.92 12.37
CA GLY A 147 7.64 -26.19 12.36
C GLY A 147 6.94 -25.97 13.70
N SER A 148 7.67 -25.64 14.77
CA SER A 148 7.09 -25.41 16.08
C SER A 148 6.40 -24.04 16.19
N ARG A 149 5.53 -23.91 17.20
CA ARG A 149 4.77 -22.68 17.52
C ARG A 149 3.96 -22.11 16.34
N PRO A 150 3.21 -22.94 15.60
CA PRO A 150 2.40 -22.44 14.49
C PRO A 150 1.29 -21.52 15.02
N TYR A 151 1.07 -20.39 14.37
CA TYR A 151 -0.01 -19.45 14.68
C TYR A 151 -0.57 -18.75 13.46
N GLN A 152 -1.78 -18.20 13.63
CA GLN A 152 -2.36 -17.18 12.77
C GLN A 152 -2.85 -16.01 13.65
N ARG A 153 -2.71 -14.77 13.20
CA ARG A 153 -3.18 -13.59 13.95
C ARG A 153 -3.67 -12.49 13.03
N LEU A 154 -4.73 -11.81 13.45
CA LEU A 154 -5.04 -10.47 12.94
C LEU A 154 -3.99 -9.48 13.40
N LEU A 155 -3.67 -8.51 12.55
CA LEU A 155 -2.61 -7.55 12.81
C LEU A 155 -3.15 -6.20 13.27
N ALA A 156 -2.54 -5.67 14.33
CA ALA A 156 -2.45 -4.24 14.63
C ALA A 156 -1.02 -3.78 14.33
N ALA A 157 -0.79 -2.50 14.02
CA ALA A 157 0.53 -2.04 13.61
C ALA A 157 0.92 -0.69 14.24
N ASN A 158 2.07 -0.68 14.89
CA ASN A 158 2.81 0.50 15.35
C ASN A 158 4.01 0.74 14.43
N GLU A 159 4.75 1.83 14.66
CA GLU A 159 5.95 2.13 13.89
C GLU A 159 6.96 0.97 13.91
N GLY A 160 7.55 0.68 12.75
CA GLY A 160 8.47 -0.45 12.55
C GLY A 160 7.80 -1.82 12.41
N GLN A 161 6.46 -1.89 12.45
CA GLN A 161 5.71 -3.14 12.31
C GLN A 161 5.01 -3.23 10.95
N GLY A 162 4.69 -4.47 10.56
CA GLY A 162 4.05 -4.81 9.31
C GLY A 162 2.75 -4.05 9.10
N TYR A 163 2.66 -3.39 7.94
CA TYR A 163 1.51 -2.61 7.48
C TYR A 163 1.21 -1.37 8.33
N PHE A 164 2.20 -0.86 9.06
CA PHE A 164 2.08 0.43 9.75
C PHE A 164 1.60 1.54 8.81
N GLY A 165 0.72 2.39 9.31
CA GLY A 165 0.03 3.44 8.55
C GLY A 165 -1.18 2.96 7.73
N GLY A 166 -1.46 1.65 7.71
CA GLY A 166 -2.68 1.08 7.10
C GLY A 166 -3.56 0.27 8.06
N LEU A 167 -3.17 0.11 9.32
CA LEU A 167 -3.90 -0.68 10.32
C LEU A 167 -4.09 0.10 11.63
N PRO A 168 -5.06 -0.31 12.47
CA PRO A 168 -5.16 0.18 13.84
C PRO A 168 -3.87 -0.09 14.63
N THR A 169 -3.45 0.87 15.46
CA THR A 169 -2.32 0.70 16.39
C THR A 169 -2.71 -0.10 17.63
N ALA A 170 -3.96 0.04 18.08
CA ALA A 170 -4.51 -0.68 19.23
C ALA A 170 -5.16 -2.01 18.81
N PRO A 171 -4.80 -3.16 19.43
CA PRO A 171 -5.43 -4.45 19.15
C PRO A 171 -6.95 -4.46 19.37
N SER A 172 -7.46 -3.66 20.32
CA SER A 172 -8.90 -3.52 20.59
C SER A 172 -9.69 -2.85 19.46
N SER A 173 -9.01 -2.10 18.59
CA SER A 173 -9.62 -1.46 17.43
C SER A 173 -9.62 -2.36 16.19
N VAL A 174 -9.11 -3.59 16.29
CA VAL A 174 -9.11 -4.57 15.19
C VAL A 174 -10.33 -5.48 15.31
N ALA A 175 -11.19 -5.45 14.30
CA ALA A 175 -12.26 -6.43 14.09
C ALA A 175 -11.90 -7.36 12.93
N ASP A 176 -12.40 -8.59 12.94
CA ASP A 176 -12.26 -9.52 11.82
C ASP A 176 -13.16 -9.10 10.66
N VAL A 177 -12.59 -8.41 9.67
CA VAL A 177 -13.30 -7.90 8.49
C VAL A 177 -12.91 -8.65 7.20
N ARG A 178 -12.37 -9.87 7.32
CA ARG A 178 -11.87 -10.65 6.18
C ARG A 178 -12.89 -10.85 5.07
N SER A 179 -14.16 -11.10 5.41
CA SER A 179 -15.24 -11.25 4.44
C SER A 179 -15.35 -10.03 3.52
N VAL A 180 -15.31 -8.82 4.11
CA VAL A 180 -15.37 -7.55 3.37
C VAL A 180 -14.12 -7.34 2.53
N ILE A 181 -12.94 -7.73 3.04
CA ILE A 181 -11.70 -7.66 2.25
C ILE A 181 -11.76 -8.60 1.04
N PHE A 182 -12.28 -9.82 1.18
CA PHE A 182 -12.39 -10.79 0.10
C PHE A 182 -13.38 -10.37 -0.99
N GLU A 183 -14.40 -9.57 -0.66
CA GLU A 183 -15.27 -8.97 -1.68
C GLU A 183 -14.51 -8.03 -2.63
N GLY A 184 -13.56 -7.24 -2.09
CA GLY A 184 -12.73 -6.34 -2.89
C GLY A 184 -11.52 -7.04 -3.52
N TRP A 185 -10.96 -8.04 -2.83
CA TRP A 185 -9.75 -8.76 -3.22
C TRP A 185 -9.92 -10.28 -3.11
N PRO A 186 -10.65 -10.92 -4.04
CA PRO A 186 -10.96 -12.35 -3.96
C PRO A 186 -9.73 -13.27 -3.92
N ASP A 187 -8.66 -12.87 -4.60
CA ASP A 187 -7.43 -13.67 -4.70
C ASP A 187 -6.37 -13.32 -3.64
N ILE A 188 -6.68 -12.47 -2.65
CA ILE A 188 -5.67 -11.98 -1.69
C ILE A 188 -4.99 -13.11 -0.92
N THR A 189 -5.70 -14.22 -0.72
CA THR A 189 -5.24 -15.41 0.02
C THR A 189 -4.55 -16.45 -0.86
N LYS A 190 -4.40 -16.23 -2.17
CA LYS A 190 -3.89 -17.23 -3.12
C LYS A 190 -2.58 -17.89 -2.70
N ASN A 191 -1.67 -17.11 -2.12
CA ASN A 191 -0.35 -17.54 -1.67
C ASN A 191 -0.25 -17.62 -0.13
N PHE A 192 -1.37 -17.47 0.57
CA PHE A 192 -1.41 -17.45 2.02
C PHE A 192 -1.44 -18.88 2.56
N VAL A 193 -0.44 -19.22 3.37
CA VAL A 193 -0.26 -20.58 3.90
C VAL A 193 -0.28 -20.54 5.41
N ILE A 194 -1.23 -21.27 5.99
CA ILE A 194 -1.29 -21.50 7.43
C ILE A 194 -0.45 -22.74 7.74
N PRO A 195 0.58 -22.65 8.59
CA PRO A 195 1.35 -23.82 9.02
C PRO A 195 0.45 -24.86 9.70
N GLU A 196 0.82 -26.13 9.60
CA GLU A 196 0.09 -27.22 10.26
C GLU A 196 -0.01 -26.98 11.77
N GLY A 197 -1.20 -27.21 12.34
CA GLY A 197 -1.49 -26.92 13.75
C GLY A 197 -1.67 -25.42 14.07
N GLY A 198 -1.53 -24.54 13.08
CA GLY A 198 -1.76 -23.11 13.25
C GLY A 198 -3.24 -22.81 13.49
N SER A 199 -3.50 -22.05 14.55
CA SER A 199 -4.85 -21.57 14.90
C SER A 199 -4.84 -20.05 15.10
N MET A 200 -6.02 -19.44 14.99
CA MET A 200 -6.18 -18.01 15.23
C MET A 200 -5.92 -17.71 16.71
N GLY A 201 -4.88 -16.93 16.98
CA GLY A 201 -4.58 -16.37 18.29
C GLY A 201 -5.09 -14.93 18.43
N ASN A 202 -4.69 -14.30 19.54
CA ASN A 202 -5.00 -12.90 19.80
C ASN A 202 -4.42 -11.98 18.73
N THR A 203 -5.11 -10.87 18.45
CA THR A 203 -4.59 -9.77 17.65
C THR A 203 -3.25 -9.29 18.21
N TRP A 204 -2.25 -9.16 17.35
CA TRP A 204 -0.92 -8.70 17.75
C TRP A 204 -0.24 -7.94 16.60
N SER A 205 0.97 -7.47 16.83
CA SER A 205 1.78 -6.83 15.80
C SER A 205 2.94 -7.71 15.36
N GLU A 206 3.37 -7.57 14.11
CA GLU A 206 4.42 -8.41 13.53
C GLU A 206 5.52 -7.55 12.92
N THR A 207 6.77 -7.94 13.09
CA THR A 207 7.94 -7.23 12.53
C THR A 207 8.48 -7.95 11.31
N PHE A 208 8.17 -9.24 11.10
CA PHE A 208 8.70 -10.05 9.99
C PHE A 208 10.24 -10.11 9.93
N SER A 209 10.94 -9.74 11.02
CA SER A 209 12.40 -9.63 11.05
C SER A 209 13.10 -10.86 11.62
N GLU A 210 12.37 -11.74 12.30
CA GLU A 210 12.95 -12.90 12.99
C GLU A 210 13.38 -14.00 12.00
N SER A 211 14.68 -14.27 11.92
CA SER A 211 15.26 -15.18 10.93
C SER A 211 15.03 -16.67 11.22
N ASP A 212 14.59 -17.02 12.43
CA ASP A 212 14.20 -18.37 12.81
C ASP A 212 12.71 -18.65 12.59
N TRP A 213 11.98 -17.73 11.94
CA TRP A 213 10.56 -17.87 11.61
C TRP A 213 10.27 -17.84 10.12
N LYS A 214 9.25 -18.60 9.72
CA LYS A 214 8.60 -18.56 8.42
C LYS A 214 7.26 -17.85 8.54
N PHE A 215 7.04 -16.87 7.67
CA PHE A 215 5.84 -16.06 7.63
C PHE A 215 5.10 -16.24 6.31
N SER A 216 3.78 -16.11 6.36
CA SER A 216 2.89 -15.86 5.23
C SER A 216 1.91 -14.79 5.67
N SER A 217 1.67 -13.77 4.85
CA SER A 217 0.90 -12.62 5.31
C SER A 217 0.26 -11.88 4.16
N TYR A 218 -0.88 -11.25 4.45
CA TYR A 218 -1.50 -10.30 3.55
C TYR A 218 -2.14 -9.13 4.30
N TYR A 219 -2.30 -8.05 3.57
CA TYR A 219 -3.01 -6.84 3.94
C TYR A 219 -3.96 -6.46 2.81
N GLY A 220 -5.19 -6.10 3.14
CA GLY A 220 -6.15 -5.56 2.19
C GLY A 220 -6.88 -4.36 2.77
N SER A 221 -7.19 -3.40 1.90
CA SER A 221 -8.02 -2.23 2.21
C SER A 221 -9.05 -1.99 1.12
N VAL A 222 -10.24 -1.58 1.55
CA VAL A 222 -11.42 -1.40 0.71
C VAL A 222 -12.31 -0.28 1.23
N ILE A 223 -13.15 0.28 0.36
CA ILE A 223 -14.36 0.99 0.78
C ILE A 223 -15.50 -0.01 0.65
N ALA A 224 -16.09 -0.42 1.78
CA ALA A 224 -17.08 -1.49 1.82
C ALA A 224 -18.36 -1.11 1.03
N LYS A 225 -19.02 -2.12 0.45
CA LYS A 225 -20.37 -1.96 -0.13
C LYS A 225 -21.31 -1.28 0.87
N ASN A 226 -22.20 -0.45 0.35
CA ASN A 226 -23.16 0.38 1.10
C ASN A 226 -22.54 1.46 1.98
N SER A 227 -21.21 1.66 1.95
CA SER A 227 -20.58 2.83 2.56
C SER A 227 -21.09 4.11 1.91
N ILE A 228 -21.21 5.17 2.69
CA ILE A 228 -21.62 6.49 2.21
C ILE A 228 -20.38 7.33 1.96
N VAL A 229 -20.24 7.83 0.74
CA VAL A 229 -19.30 8.91 0.41
C VAL A 229 -20.03 10.23 0.54
N LYS A 230 -19.69 10.99 1.58
CA LYS A 230 -20.25 12.32 1.84
C LYS A 230 -19.39 13.37 1.18
N MET A 231 -19.98 14.20 0.34
CA MET A 231 -19.29 15.30 -0.33
C MET A 231 -19.82 16.64 0.14
N THR A 232 -18.90 17.58 0.35
CA THR A 232 -19.22 18.99 0.55
C THR A 232 -18.60 19.78 -0.60
N MET A 233 -19.44 20.43 -1.42
CA MET A 233 -19.05 21.22 -2.58
C MET A 233 -18.67 22.64 -2.16
N ASN A 234 -17.66 23.22 -2.80
CA ASN A 234 -17.20 24.58 -2.51
C ASN A 234 -18.18 25.66 -3.01
N ALA A 235 -18.98 25.32 -4.02
CA ALA A 235 -20.03 26.15 -4.57
C ALA A 235 -21.30 25.30 -4.73
N PRO A 236 -22.50 25.92 -4.66
CA PRO A 236 -23.75 25.21 -4.91
C PRO A 236 -23.75 24.59 -6.32
N VAL A 237 -24.31 23.38 -6.45
CA VAL A 237 -24.42 22.72 -7.75
C VAL A 237 -25.34 23.53 -8.66
N SER A 238 -24.82 23.96 -9.82
CA SER A 238 -25.64 24.48 -10.91
C SER A 238 -26.33 23.29 -11.58
N ALA A 239 -27.60 23.04 -11.27
CA ALA A 239 -28.34 21.91 -11.86
C ALA A 239 -28.65 22.05 -13.35
N ASP A 240 -28.08 23.04 -14.03
CA ASP A 240 -28.34 23.31 -15.44
C ASP A 240 -27.58 22.31 -16.35
N ALA A 241 -26.62 21.54 -15.82
CA ALA A 241 -25.98 20.41 -16.49
C ALA A 241 -25.39 19.38 -15.50
N SER A 242 -25.26 18.13 -15.95
CA SER A 242 -24.49 17.10 -15.22
C SER A 242 -23.02 17.50 -15.13
N PHE A 243 -22.39 17.35 -13.96
CA PHE A 243 -20.96 17.56 -13.80
C PHE A 243 -20.24 16.25 -13.44
N LYS A 244 -19.03 16.08 -13.97
CA LYS A 244 -18.18 14.94 -13.65
C LYS A 244 -17.20 15.31 -12.54
N TRP A 245 -16.92 14.34 -11.68
CA TRP A 245 -16.02 14.51 -10.55
C TRP A 245 -15.11 13.30 -10.40
N LYS A 246 -13.97 13.49 -9.72
CA LYS A 246 -13.02 12.44 -9.38
C LYS A 246 -12.37 12.70 -8.03
N ILE A 247 -11.98 11.62 -7.36
CA ILE A 247 -11.16 11.65 -6.15
C ILE A 247 -9.90 10.81 -6.43
N GLY A 248 -8.73 11.37 -6.11
CA GLY A 248 -7.46 10.62 -6.16
C GLY A 248 -7.08 10.11 -4.78
N LEU A 249 -6.81 8.81 -4.67
CA LEU A 249 -6.45 8.13 -3.42
C LEU A 249 -5.03 7.53 -3.52
N PRO A 250 -3.97 8.35 -3.55
CA PRO A 250 -2.62 7.85 -3.63
C PRO A 250 -2.25 7.05 -2.37
N ALA A 251 -1.56 5.93 -2.57
CA ALA A 251 -1.00 5.12 -1.50
C ALA A 251 0.45 4.77 -1.86
N THR A 252 1.34 4.79 -0.88
CA THR A 252 2.74 4.41 -1.08
C THR A 252 3.10 3.27 -0.13
N VAL A 253 3.77 2.25 -0.66
CA VAL A 253 4.33 1.16 0.13
C VAL A 253 5.85 1.29 0.12
N THR A 254 6.45 1.27 1.31
CA THR A 254 7.90 1.28 1.52
C THR A 254 8.31 0.08 2.37
N TYR A 255 9.60 -0.26 2.37
CA TYR A 255 10.10 -1.44 3.11
C TYR A 255 11.25 -1.04 4.02
N GLN A 256 11.03 -1.20 5.33
CA GLN A 256 12.00 -0.91 6.39
C GLN A 256 12.75 -2.17 6.84
#